data_AF-A0A0L8FT52-F1
#
_entry.id   AF-A0A0L8FT52-F1
#
_cell.length_a   1.000
_cell.length_b   1.000
_cell.length_c   1.000
_cell.angle_alpha   90.00
_cell.angle_beta   90.00
_cell.angle_gamma   90.00
#
_symmetry.space_group_name_H-M   'P 1'
#
loop_
_entity.id
_entity.type
_entity.pdbx_description
1 polymer ?
#
loop_
_entity_poly.entity_id
_entity_poly.type
_entity_poly.pdbx_seq_one_letter_code
_entity_poly.pdbx_strand_id
1 'polypeptide(L)' 'GDSGGPLYCRGSKGKMVLAGVTSFGHNCDTKVSAFSAVGYFRNWIDSHL' A
#
# COMPACT_ATOMS: atom_id res chain seq x y z
N GLY A 1 -6.24 3.95 8.70
CA GLY A 1 -6.85 3.76 7.38
C GLY A 1 -7.74 2.54 7.42
N ASP A 2 -8.58 2.35 6.41
CA ASP A 2 -9.48 1.20 6.34
C ASP A 2 -8.74 -0.02 5.77
N SER A 3 -9.05 -1.22 6.27
CA SER A 3 -8.48 -2.46 5.75
C SER A 3 -8.79 -2.61 4.25
N GLY A 4 -7.77 -2.88 3.43
CA GLY A 4 -7.88 -2.89 1.97
C GLY A 4 -7.76 -1.53 1.30
N GLY A 5 -7.70 -0.44 2.06
CA GLY A 5 -7.56 0.91 1.56
C GLY A 5 -6.17 1.22 0.97
N PRO A 6 -6.06 2.24 0.11
CA PRO A 6 -4.81 2.58 -0.55
C PRO A 6 -3.87 3.41 0.36
N LEU A 7 -2.59 3.08 0.31
CA LEU A 7 -1.50 3.95 0.76
C LEU A 7 -0.82 4.58 -0.45
N TYR A 8 -1.04 5.88 -0.64
CA TYR A 8 -0.39 6.66 -1.70
C TYR A 8 0.86 7.37 -1.19
N CYS A 9 1.93 7.40 -1.99
CA CYS A 9 3.09 8.24 -1.74
C CYS A 9 3.57 8.94 -3.01
N ARG A 10 4.37 10.00 -2.87
CA ARG A 10 4.90 10.75 -4.01
C ARG A 10 6.10 9.99 -4.59
N GLY A 11 5.96 9.50 -5.82
CA GLY A 11 7.02 8.81 -6.55
C GLY A 11 8.10 9.76 -7.07
N SER A 12 9.16 9.19 -7.63
CA SER A 12 10.35 9.92 -8.10
C SER A 12 10.07 11.02 -9.14
N LYS A 13 8.99 10.88 -9.92
CA LYS A 13 8.55 11.88 -10.93
C LYS A 13 7.48 12.83 -10.41
N GLY A 14 7.30 12.92 -9.09
CA GLY A 14 6.29 13.77 -8.46
C GLY A 14 4.85 13.27 -8.59
N LYS A 15 4.60 12.16 -9.31
CA LYS A 15 3.29 11.51 -9.41
C LYS A 15 3.00 10.72 -8.14
N MET A 16 1.74 10.73 -7.69
CA MET A 16 1.30 9.81 -6.64
C MET A 16 1.30 8.38 -7.17
N VAL A 17 1.82 7.46 -6.37
CA VAL A 17 1.84 6.02 -6.66
C VAL A 17 1.16 5.27 -5.54
N LEU A 18 0.44 4.20 -5.88
CA LEU A 18 -0.09 3.26 -4.90
C LEU A 18 1.07 2.40 -4.38
N ALA A 19 1.60 2.75 -3.22
CA ALA A 19 2.76 2.08 -2.64
C ALA A 19 2.36 0.85 -1.80
N GLY A 20 1.19 0.92 -1.17
CA GLY A 20 0.73 -0.14 -0.28
C GLY A 20 -0.79 -0.28 -0.26
N VAL A 21 -1.24 -1.42 0.24
CA VAL A 21 -2.63 -1.68 0.63
C VAL A 21 -2.65 -1.89 2.13
N THR A 22 -3.51 -1.17 2.85
CA THR A 22 -3.65 -1.31 4.30
C THR A 22 -4.03 -2.75 4.65
N SER A 23 -3.21 -3.37 5.49
CA SER A 23 -3.42 -4.74 5.96
C SER A 23 -3.93 -4.67 7.40
N PHE A 24 -3.09 -4.99 8.38
CA PHE A 24 -3.44 -4.92 9.79
C PHE A 24 -2.59 -3.88 10.53
N GLY A 25 -3.02 -3.56 11.74
CA GLY A 25 -2.23 -2.81 12.69
C GLY A 25 -2.52 -3.28 14.10
N HIS A 26 -1.64 -2.93 15.03
CA HIS A 26 -1.90 -3.09 16.45
C HIS A 26 -2.00 -1.71 17.07
N ASN A 27 -3.17 -1.32 17.58
CA ASN A 27 -3.50 0.06 17.94
C ASN A 27 -3.26 1.00 16.74
N CYS A 28 -4.24 1.03 15.83
CA CYS A 28 -4.21 1.62 14.48
C CYS A 28 -3.87 3.13 14.40
N ASP A 29 -3.61 3.77 15.54
CA ASP A 29 -3.36 5.19 15.75
C ASP A 29 -1.97 5.49 16.35
N THR A 30 -1.34 4.53 17.04
CA THR A 30 -0.19 4.82 17.90
C THR A 30 0.97 3.84 17.79
N LYS A 31 0.79 2.69 17.15
CA LYS A 31 1.88 1.72 16.98
C LYS A 31 2.04 1.25 15.53
N VAL A 32 2.01 -0.06 15.30
CA VAL A 32 2.40 -0.66 14.03
C VAL A 32 1.24 -0.60 13.06
N SER A 33 1.50 -0.06 11.87
CA SER A 33 0.63 -0.21 10.70
C SER A 33 1.38 -1.01 9.64
N ALA A 34 0.82 -2.15 9.24
CA ALA A 34 1.37 -3.00 8.21
C ALA A 34 0.60 -2.79 6.90
N PHE A 35 1.34 -2.81 5.80
CA PHE A 35 0.78 -2.65 4.46
C PHE A 35 1.36 -3.75 3.56
N SER A 36 0.53 -4.28 2.66
CA SER A 36 1.01 -5.13 1.57
C SER A 36 1.73 -4.25 0.55
N ALA A 37 3.01 -4.51 0.29
CA ALA A 37 3.82 -3.71 -0.63
C ALA A 37 3.40 -3.96 -2.09
N VAL A 38 2.75 -2.98 -2.72
CA VAL A 38 2.18 -3.14 -4.08
C VAL A 38 3.28 -3.40 -5.12
N GLY A 39 4.45 -2.79 -4.96
CA GLY A 39 5.59 -3.01 -5.84
C GLY A 39 6.08 -4.47 -5.86
N TYR A 40 5.96 -5.20 -4.75
CA TYR A 40 6.34 -6.61 -4.69
C TYR A 40 5.41 -7.49 -5.55
N PHE A 41 4.12 -7.17 -5.58
CA PHE A 41 3.10 -7.92 -6.32
C PHE A 41 2.89 -7.43 -7.76
N ARG A 42 3.75 -6.53 -8.27
CA ARG A 42 3.49 -5.84 -9.54
C ARG A 42 3.26 -6.80 -10.71
N ASN A 43 4.11 -7.83 -10.84
CA ASN A 43 4.00 -8.82 -11.92
C ASN A 43 2.71 -9.65 -11.82
N TRP A 44 2.29 -9.99 -10.60
CA TRP A 44 1.05 -10.73 -10.39
C TRP A 44 -0.17 -9.88 -10.78
N ILE A 45 -0.19 -8.60 -10.36
CA ILE A 45 -1.23 -7.65 -10.75
C ILE A 45 -1.26 -7.52 -12.28
N ASP A 46 -0.13 -7.27 -12.93
CA ASP A 46 -0.05 -7.07 -14.38
C ASP A 46 -0.49 -8.29 -15.21
N SER A 47 -0.42 -9.49 -14.64
CA SER A 47 -0.90 -10.73 -15.31
C SER A 47 -2.38 -11.05 -15.08
N HIS A 48 -3.06 -10.29 -14.21
CA HIS A 48 -4.48 -10.48 -13.85
C HIS A 48 -5.30 -9.20 -14.00
N LEU A 49 -4.80 -8.24 -14.78
CA LEU A 49 -5.55 -7.10 -15.31
C LEU A 49 -6.16 -7.46 -16.66
#